data_AF-A0A453HXW6-F1
#
_entry.id   AF-A0A453HXW6-F1
#
_cell.length_a   1.000
_cell.length_b   1.000
_cell.length_c   1.000
_cell.angle_alpha   90.00
_cell.angle_beta   90.00
_cell.angle_gamma   90.00
#
_symmetry.space_group_name_H-M   'P 1'
#
loop_
_entity.id
_entity.type
_entity.pdbx_description
1 polymer ?
#
loop_
_entity_poly.entity_id
_entity_poly.type
_entity_poly.pdbx_seq_one_letter_code
_entity_poly.pdbx_strand_id
1 'polypeptide(L)'
;IYILLFYILPSPLSGRRGVFDGTIENMHLHWKYRELVKILVKAKSFADVKRTALSLEVESGGILVSVDKVSKGYAIVVFRGKDYKRPSMLRPRNLLSKRKALARSIELQRMEALSRHIGKLNRRVNQLRSELGPSRRCEGPRRRGAVC
;
A
#
# COMPACT_ATOMS: atom_id res chain seq x y z
N ILE A 1 -28.22 -6.09 14.08
CA ILE A 1 -27.79 -5.35 12.87
C ILE A 1 -26.76 -6.21 12.12
N TYR A 2 -27.16 -6.92 11.07
CA TYR A 2 -26.24 -7.73 10.27
C TYR A 2 -25.36 -6.82 9.43
N ILE A 3 -24.29 -6.29 10.04
CA ILE A 3 -23.22 -5.62 9.32
C ILE A 3 -22.56 -6.72 8.50
N LEU A 4 -22.78 -6.70 7.18
CA LEU A 4 -22.11 -7.59 6.26
C LEU A 4 -20.62 -7.25 6.37
N LEU A 5 -19.91 -8.07 7.16
CA LEU A 5 -18.46 -8.05 7.27
C LEU A 5 -17.97 -8.31 5.85
N PHE A 6 -17.56 -7.24 5.17
CA PHE A 6 -16.75 -7.37 3.99
C PHE A 6 -15.39 -7.88 4.44
N TYR A 7 -15.33 -9.20 4.60
CA TYR A 7 -14.14 -9.91 4.22
C TYR A 7 -14.03 -9.65 2.72
N ILE A 8 -13.22 -8.66 2.34
CA ILE A 8 -12.58 -8.68 1.03
C ILE A 8 -12.06 -10.12 0.94
N LEU A 9 -12.68 -10.95 0.09
CA LEU A 9 -12.52 -12.40 0.06
C LEU A 9 -11.07 -12.74 0.41
N PRO A 10 -10.80 -13.69 1.33
CA PRO A 10 -9.47 -13.97 1.83
C PRO A 10 -8.63 -14.67 0.75
N SER A 11 -8.52 -14.08 -0.43
CA SER A 11 -7.35 -14.27 -1.25
C SER A 11 -6.18 -13.63 -0.48
N PRO A 12 -5.07 -14.35 -0.24
CA PRO A 12 -3.88 -13.81 0.46
C PRO A 12 -3.26 -12.55 -0.19
N LEU A 13 -3.87 -12.07 -1.27
CA LEU A 13 -3.45 -10.98 -2.13
C LEU A 13 -4.33 -9.73 -1.99
N SER A 14 -5.49 -9.81 -1.32
CA SER A 14 -6.42 -8.68 -1.18
C SER A 14 -5.83 -7.53 -0.36
N GLY A 15 -5.05 -7.83 0.69
CA GLY A 15 -4.31 -6.82 1.44
C GLY A 15 -3.18 -6.14 0.64
N ARG A 16 -2.84 -6.65 -0.55
CA ARG A 16 -1.74 -6.12 -1.38
C ARG A 16 -2.22 -5.26 -2.55
N ARG A 17 -3.49 -5.40 -2.98
CA ARG A 17 -4.01 -4.77 -4.21
C ARG A 17 -4.66 -3.41 -4.01
N GLY A 18 -4.85 -2.98 -2.75
CA GLY A 18 -5.48 -1.69 -2.44
C GLY A 18 -6.94 -1.60 -2.90
N VAL A 19 -7.43 -0.36 -3.02
CA VAL A 19 -8.78 -0.06 -3.55
C VAL A 19 -8.74 -0.18 -5.07
N PHE A 20 -9.67 -0.94 -5.63
CA PHE A 20 -9.82 -1.14 -7.07
C PHE A 20 -11.30 -1.13 -7.45
N ASP A 21 -11.58 -1.04 -8.74
CA ASP A 21 -12.92 -0.85 -9.30
C ASP A 21 -13.99 -1.79 -8.71
N GLY A 22 -13.69 -3.10 -8.67
CA GLY A 22 -14.60 -4.10 -8.09
C GLY A 22 -14.87 -3.97 -6.58
N THR A 23 -14.04 -3.24 -5.83
CA THR A 23 -14.32 -2.92 -4.42
C THR A 23 -15.45 -1.90 -4.33
N ILE A 24 -15.38 -0.84 -5.15
CA ILE A 24 -16.36 0.24 -5.18
C ILE A 24 -17.69 -0.24 -5.79
N GLU A 25 -17.63 -1.02 -6.87
CA GLU A 25 -18.81 -1.68 -7.44
C GLU A 25 -19.56 -2.49 -6.37
N ASN A 26 -18.83 -3.26 -5.55
CA ASN A 26 -19.44 -4.07 -4.51
C ASN A 26 -20.00 -3.23 -3.33
N MET A 27 -19.33 -2.12 -2.98
CA MET A 27 -19.89 -1.15 -2.02
C MET A 27 -21.22 -0.60 -2.52
N HIS A 28 -21.29 -0.16 -3.78
CA HIS A 28 -22.52 0.35 -4.39
C HIS A 28 -23.65 -0.70 -4.46
N LEU A 29 -23.31 -1.97 -4.67
CA LEU A 29 -24.28 -3.07 -4.61
C LEU A 29 -24.86 -3.25 -3.21
N HIS A 30 -24.05 -3.14 -2.16
CA HIS A 30 -24.53 -3.26 -0.78
C HIS A 30 -25.34 -2.03 -0.34
N TRP A 31 -24.96 -0.86 -0.83
CA TRP A 31 -25.69 0.39 -0.66
C TRP A 31 -27.08 0.44 -1.31
N LYS A 32 -27.44 -0.58 -2.09
CA LYS A 32 -28.81 -0.78 -2.58
C LYS A 32 -29.78 -1.21 -1.47
N TYR A 33 -29.30 -1.99 -0.49
CA TYR A 33 -30.15 -2.64 0.52
C TYR A 33 -29.72 -2.33 1.97
N ARG A 34 -28.54 -1.74 2.16
CA ARG A 34 -27.94 -1.39 3.45
C ARG A 34 -27.37 0.01 3.38
N GLU A 35 -27.32 0.72 4.49
CA GLU A 35 -26.80 2.09 4.52
C GLU A 35 -25.32 2.15 4.94
N LEU A 36 -24.83 1.08 5.58
CA LEU A 36 -23.49 0.98 6.14
C LEU A 36 -22.74 -0.22 5.55
N VAL A 37 -21.46 -0.01 5.25
CA VAL A 37 -20.53 -1.05 4.81
C VAL A 37 -19.31 -1.04 5.73
N LYS A 38 -18.92 -2.21 6.24
CA LYS A 38 -17.72 -2.39 7.07
C LYS A 38 -16.67 -3.18 6.31
N ILE A 39 -15.58 -2.50 5.95
CA ILE A 39 -14.50 -3.02 5.11
C ILE A 39 -13.32 -3.42 6.01
N LEU A 40 -12.88 -4.67 5.94
CA LEU A 40 -11.74 -5.14 6.71
C LEU A 40 -10.44 -5.04 5.88
N VAL A 41 -9.47 -4.27 6.38
CA VAL A 41 -8.18 -4.04 5.74
C VAL A 41 -7.06 -4.66 6.57
N LYS A 42 -6.28 -5.54 5.95
CA LYS A 42 -5.06 -6.12 6.54
C LYS A 42 -3.85 -5.24 6.19
N ALA A 43 -3.67 -4.15 6.92
CA ALA A 43 -2.51 -3.26 6.77
C ALA A 43 -1.64 -3.27 8.03
N LYS A 44 -0.35 -2.99 7.86
CA LYS A 44 0.64 -2.98 8.95
C LYS A 44 0.69 -1.63 9.68
N SER A 45 0.45 -0.53 8.97
CA SER A 45 0.48 0.83 9.52
C SER A 45 -0.89 1.48 9.50
N PHE A 46 -1.21 2.25 10.53
CA PHE A 46 -2.42 3.08 10.58
C PHE A 46 -2.43 4.14 9.46
N ALA A 47 -1.25 4.65 9.05
CA ALA A 47 -1.15 5.61 7.95
C ALA A 47 -1.64 5.03 6.62
N ASP A 48 -1.34 3.76 6.34
CA ASP A 48 -1.79 3.07 5.13
C ASP A 48 -3.31 2.86 5.16
N VAL A 49 -3.87 2.58 6.33
CA VAL A 49 -5.32 2.43 6.54
C VAL A 49 -6.01 3.77 6.31
N LYS A 50 -5.46 4.85 6.85
CA LYS A 50 -6.01 6.20 6.65
C LYS A 50 -5.97 6.59 5.18
N ARG A 51 -4.87 6.34 4.47
CA ARG A 51 -4.79 6.57 3.01
C ARG A 51 -5.84 5.75 2.27
N THR A 52 -6.02 4.49 2.65
CA THR A 52 -7.05 3.61 2.08
C THR A 52 -8.45 4.15 2.35
N ALA A 53 -8.73 4.63 3.56
CA ALA A 53 -10.00 5.21 3.95
C ALA A 53 -10.33 6.48 3.15
N LEU A 54 -9.35 7.37 2.99
CA LEU A 54 -9.48 8.57 2.16
C LEU A 54 -9.74 8.23 0.69
N SER A 55 -9.02 7.24 0.14
CA SER A 55 -9.29 6.76 -1.21
C SER A 55 -10.70 6.17 -1.32
N LEU A 56 -11.17 5.41 -0.34
CA LEU A 56 -12.53 4.88 -0.36
C LEU A 56 -13.58 6.00 -0.33
N GLU A 57 -13.39 7.03 0.48
CA GLU A 57 -14.28 8.19 0.55
C GLU A 57 -14.36 8.94 -0.79
N VAL A 58 -13.22 9.28 -1.38
CA VAL A 58 -13.16 10.00 -2.67
C VAL A 58 -13.73 9.16 -3.81
N GLU A 59 -13.43 7.87 -3.85
CA GLU A 59 -13.80 6.99 -4.97
C GLU A 59 -15.26 6.54 -4.92
N SER A 60 -15.79 6.27 -3.72
CA SER A 60 -17.18 5.82 -3.55
C SER A 60 -18.17 6.97 -3.34
N GLY A 61 -17.70 8.15 -2.92
CA GLY A 61 -18.54 9.25 -2.47
C GLY A 61 -19.24 8.98 -1.13
N GLY A 62 -18.85 7.93 -0.41
CA GLY A 62 -19.36 7.62 0.93
C GLY A 62 -18.61 8.38 2.03
N ILE A 63 -19.28 8.57 3.16
CA ILE A 63 -18.76 9.29 4.32
C ILE A 63 -18.03 8.30 5.23
N LEU A 64 -16.77 8.58 5.54
CA LEU A 64 -16.01 7.80 6.52
C LEU A 64 -16.60 8.03 7.93
N VAL A 65 -17.09 6.97 8.58
CA VAL A 65 -17.68 7.05 9.92
C VAL A 65 -16.62 6.77 10.99
N SER A 66 -15.94 5.63 10.88
CA SER A 66 -14.93 5.23 11.85
C SER A 66 -13.87 4.30 11.25
N VAL A 67 -12.70 4.29 11.89
CA VAL A 67 -11.63 3.32 11.63
C VAL A 67 -11.30 2.62 12.94
N ASP A 68 -11.74 1.38 13.08
CA ASP A 68 -11.60 0.59 14.29
C ASP A 68 -10.44 -0.39 14.16
N LYS A 69 -9.61 -0.51 15.20
CA LYS A 69 -8.59 -1.55 15.27
C LYS A 69 -9.23 -2.88 15.68
N VAL A 70 -8.98 -3.94 14.92
CA VAL A 70 -9.52 -5.29 15.18
C VAL A 70 -8.39 -6.32 15.26
N SER A 71 -8.64 -7.48 15.87
CA SER A 71 -7.63 -8.54 16.04
C SER A 71 -6.97 -9.01 14.74
N LYS A 72 -7.65 -8.84 13.60
CA LYS A 72 -7.18 -9.24 12.26
C LYS A 72 -6.73 -8.07 11.37
N GLY A 73 -6.57 -6.85 11.90
CA GLY A 73 -6.16 -5.66 11.15
C GLY A 73 -6.96 -4.42 11.54
N TYR A 74 -7.53 -3.73 10.55
CA TYR A 74 -8.35 -2.54 10.76
C TYR A 74 -9.69 -2.70 10.04
N ALA A 75 -10.75 -2.16 10.64
CA ALA A 75 -12.07 -2.11 10.05
C ALA A 75 -12.44 -0.66 9.75
N ILE A 76 -12.73 -0.37 8.49
CA ILE A 76 -13.17 0.94 8.02
C ILE A 76 -14.68 0.86 7.85
N VAL A 77 -15.41 1.75 8.52
CA VAL A 77 -16.87 1.84 8.39
C VAL A 77 -17.19 3.04 7.52
N VAL A 78 -17.88 2.79 6.41
CA VAL A 78 -18.27 3.83 5.45
C VAL A 78 -19.78 3.87 5.35
N PHE A 79 -20.33 5.07 5.48
CA PHE A 79 -21.75 5.36 5.30
C PHE A 79 -22.00 5.88 3.90
N ARG A 80 -23.14 5.49 3.33
CA ARG A 80 -23.54 5.84 1.97
C ARG A 80 -23.77 7.33 1.73
N GLY A 81 -24.28 8.04 2.74
CA GLY A 81 -24.81 9.39 2.60
C GLY A 81 -26.33 9.39 2.38
N LYS A 82 -26.99 10.46 2.85
CA LYS A 82 -28.46 10.62 2.81
C LYS A 82 -28.99 10.77 1.37
N ASP A 83 -28.21 11.40 0.49
CA ASP A 83 -28.60 11.74 -0.89
C ASP A 83 -28.01 10.82 -1.96
N TYR A 84 -27.54 9.63 -1.55
CA TYR A 84 -26.93 8.72 -2.49
C TYR A 84 -27.93 8.25 -3.55
N LYS A 85 -27.59 8.54 -4.81
CA LYS A 85 -28.20 7.96 -5.99
C LYS A 85 -27.25 6.91 -6.53
N ARG A 86 -27.78 5.72 -6.82
CA ARG A 86 -26.99 4.67 -7.45
C ARG A 86 -26.46 5.19 -8.79
N PRO A 87 -25.14 5.30 -9.00
CA PRO A 87 -24.60 5.74 -10.27
C PRO A 87 -25.00 4.74 -11.37
N SER A 88 -25.33 5.25 -12.55
CA SER A 88 -25.69 4.44 -13.72
C SER A 88 -24.54 3.53 -14.15
N MET A 89 -23.29 3.99 -13.95
CA MET A 89 -22.08 3.19 -14.06
C MET A 89 -21.56 2.83 -12.68
N LEU A 90 -21.65 1.55 -12.31
CA LEU A 90 -21.11 1.04 -11.05
C LEU A 90 -19.58 0.97 -11.01
N ARG A 91 -18.96 1.01 -12.19
CA ARG A 91 -17.52 0.89 -12.37
C ARG A 91 -16.89 2.24 -12.68
N PRO A 92 -16.32 2.93 -11.68
CA PRO A 92 -15.54 4.14 -11.90
C PRO A 92 -14.38 3.90 -12.88
N ARG A 93 -14.32 4.69 -13.98
CA ARG A 93 -13.25 4.59 -15.00
C ARG A 93 -11.87 5.00 -14.48
N ASN A 94 -11.82 5.74 -13.39
CA ASN A 94 -10.60 6.23 -12.75
C ASN A 94 -9.89 5.15 -11.91
N LEU A 95 -10.56 4.03 -11.58
CA LEU A 95 -9.93 2.95 -10.84
C LEU A 95 -9.28 1.88 -11.73
N LEU A 96 -8.22 1.28 -11.19
CA LEU A 96 -7.55 0.17 -11.85
C LEU A 96 -8.46 -1.06 -11.88
N SER A 97 -8.45 -1.77 -13.01
CA SER A 97 -9.09 -3.09 -13.09
C SER A 97 -8.36 -4.10 -12.20
N LYS A 98 -9.06 -5.17 -11.80
CA LYS A 98 -8.51 -6.24 -10.92
C LYS A 98 -7.15 -6.77 -11.39
N ARG A 99 -6.96 -6.94 -12.71
CA ARG A 99 -5.69 -7.40 -13.30
C ARG A 99 -4.59 -6.34 -13.19
N LYS A 100 -4.90 -5.08 -13.52
CA LYS A 100 -3.93 -3.97 -13.44
C LYS A 100 -3.52 -3.69 -11.99
N ALA A 101 -4.46 -3.74 -11.05
CA ALA A 101 -4.19 -3.58 -9.62
C ALA A 101 -3.28 -4.72 -9.10
N LEU A 102 -3.50 -5.96 -9.54
CA LEU A 102 -2.61 -7.08 -9.20
C LEU A 102 -1.20 -6.89 -9.77
N ALA A 103 -1.07 -6.49 -11.03
CA ALA A 103 0.24 -6.24 -11.64
C ALA A 103 1.03 -5.15 -10.89
N ARG A 104 0.37 -4.03 -10.57
CA ARG A 104 0.95 -2.94 -9.76
C ARG A 104 1.39 -3.41 -8.39
N SER A 105 0.56 -4.22 -7.74
CA SER A 105 0.86 -4.80 -6.43
C SER A 105 2.12 -5.66 -6.48
N ILE A 106 2.23 -6.55 -7.46
CA ILE A 106 3.40 -7.41 -7.64
C ILE A 106 4.66 -6.57 -7.86
N GLU A 107 4.55 -5.51 -8.67
CA GLU A 107 5.69 -4.63 -8.94
C GLU A 107 6.20 -3.92 -7.69
N LEU A 108 5.30 -3.37 -6.87
CA LEU A 108 5.66 -2.77 -5.59
C LEU A 108 6.34 -3.79 -4.66
N GLN A 109 5.86 -5.02 -4.61
CA GLN A 109 6.49 -6.08 -3.81
C GLN A 109 7.92 -6.39 -4.28
N ARG A 110 8.15 -6.39 -5.61
CA ARG A 110 9.48 -6.60 -6.19
C ARG A 110 10.42 -5.46 -5.83
N MET A 111 9.95 -4.21 -5.94
CA MET A 111 10.73 -3.03 -5.56
C MET A 111 11.09 -3.03 -4.08
N GLU A 112 10.17 -3.38 -3.19
CA GLU A 112 10.43 -3.52 -1.75
C GLU A 112 11.43 -4.62 -1.42
N ALA A 113 11.38 -5.75 -2.15
CA ALA A 113 12.33 -6.83 -1.98
C ALA A 113 13.74 -6.41 -2.41
N LEU A 114 13.84 -5.73 -3.56
CA LEU A 114 15.09 -5.20 -4.09
C LEU A 114 15.70 -4.15 -3.15
N SER A 115 14.89 -3.18 -2.69
CA SER A 115 15.33 -2.14 -1.75
C SER A 115 15.88 -2.73 -0.44
N ARG A 116 15.19 -3.74 0.12
CA ARG A 116 15.70 -4.48 1.29
C ARG A 116 17.01 -5.20 1.01
N HIS A 117 17.16 -5.79 -0.17
CA HIS A 117 18.40 -6.46 -0.55
C HIS A 117 19.57 -5.49 -0.67
N ILE A 118 19.37 -4.35 -1.36
CA ILE A 118 20.37 -3.28 -1.47
C ILE A 118 20.76 -2.77 -0.07
N GLY A 119 19.79 -2.56 0.82
CA GLY A 119 20.06 -2.17 2.20
C GLY A 119 20.93 -3.18 2.96
N LYS A 120 20.72 -4.49 2.75
CA LYS A 120 21.58 -5.54 3.33
C LYS A 120 23.00 -5.50 2.75
N LEU A 121 23.14 -5.32 1.43
CA LEU A 121 24.45 -5.21 0.78
C LEU A 121 25.22 -3.98 1.30
N ASN A 122 24.58 -2.82 1.40
CA ASN A 122 25.21 -1.61 1.94
C ASN A 122 25.69 -1.78 3.38
N ARG A 123 24.93 -2.48 4.22
CA ARG A 123 25.36 -2.81 5.59
C ARG A 123 26.61 -3.70 5.60
N ARG A 124 26.66 -4.73 4.75
CA ARG A 124 27.84 -5.59 4.61
C ARG A 124 29.07 -4.83 4.12
N VAL A 125 28.89 -3.97 3.11
CA VAL A 125 29.99 -3.12 2.60
C VAL A 125 30.51 -2.20 3.69
N ASN A 126 29.63 -1.55 4.45
CA ASN A 126 30.04 -0.66 5.55
C ASN A 126 30.75 -1.42 6.67
N GLN A 127 30.29 -2.63 7.01
CA GLN A 127 30.93 -3.48 8.00
C GLN A 127 32.36 -3.87 7.58
N LEU A 128 32.53 -4.36 6.35
CA LEU A 128 33.86 -4.70 5.83
C LEU A 128 34.79 -3.47 5.78
N ARG A 129 34.25 -2.28 5.44
CA ARG A 129 35.01 -1.02 5.46
C ARG A 129 35.47 -0.64 6.87
N SER A 130 34.65 -0.87 7.90
CA SER A 130 35.06 -0.64 9.30
C SER A 130 36.12 -1.64 9.79
N GLU A 131 36.07 -2.88 9.32
CA GLU A 131 37.04 -3.93 9.67
C GLU A 131 38.41 -3.69 9.01
N LEU A 132 38.44 -3.12 7.80
CA LEU A 132 39.68 -2.89 7.06
C LEU A 132 40.49 -1.66 7.52
N GLY A 133 39.99 -0.86 8.47
CA GLY A 133 40.62 0.39 8.91
C GLY A 133 40.82 1.40 7.78
N PRO A 134 41.27 2.64 8.05
CA PRO A 134 41.66 3.56 6.98
C PRO A 134 42.85 2.93 6.26
N SER A 135 42.61 2.38 5.08
CA SER A 135 43.67 1.92 4.19
C SER A 135 44.62 3.10 3.99
N ARG A 136 45.83 3.00 4.55
CA ARG A 136 46.88 3.98 4.33
C ARG A 136 47.06 4.01 2.82
N ARG A 137 46.61 5.08 2.18
CA ARG A 137 47.00 5.39 0.81
C ARG A 137 48.51 5.34 0.80
N CYS A 138 49.07 4.29 0.17
CA CYS A 138 50.45 4.33 -0.24
C CYS A 138 50.53 5.48 -1.26
N GLU A 139 50.86 6.68 -0.79
CA GLU A 139 51.35 7.75 -1.65
C GLU A 139 52.57 7.17 -2.36
N GLY A 140 52.41 6.83 -3.64
CA GLY A 140 53.50 6.43 -4.49
C GLY A 140 54.58 7.53 -4.51
N PRO A 141 55.87 7.17 -4.61
CA PRO A 141 56.95 8.12 -4.49
C PRO A 141 56.82 9.23 -5.55
N ARG A 142 56.75 10.50 -5.10
CA ARG A 142 56.84 11.67 -5.98
C ARG A 142 58.19 11.60 -6.70
N ARG A 143 58.16 11.40 -8.03
CA ARG A 143 59.33 11.54 -8.88
C ARG A 143 59.89 12.96 -8.71
N ARG A 144 61.01 13.10 -7.99
CA ARG A 144 61.81 14.33 -8.05
C ARG A 144 62.47 14.33 -9.42
N GLY A 145 62.04 15.23 -10.29
CA GLY A 145 62.73 15.51 -11.53
C GLY A 145 64.12 16.05 -11.19
N ALA A 146 65.16 15.35 -11.62
CA ALA A 146 66.47 15.93 -11.80
C ALA A 146 66.37 16.84 -13.03
N VAL A 147 66.70 18.12 -12.85
CA VAL A 147 66.98 19.04 -13.95
C VAL A 147 68.50 19.06 -14.10
N CYS A 148 68.97 18.84 -15.33
CA CYS A 148 70.37 18.83 -15.74
C CYS A 148 71.04 20.18 -15.52
#